data_AF-A0A1J5H9P1-F1
#
_entry.id   AF-A0A1J5H9P1-F1
#
_cell.length_a   1.000
_cell.length_b   1.000
_cell.length_c   1.000
_cell.angle_alpha   90.00
_cell.angle_beta   90.00
_cell.angle_gamma   90.00
#
_symmetry.space_group_name_H-M   'P 1'
#
loop_
_entity.id
_entity.type
_entity.pdbx_description
1 polymer ?
#
loop_
_entity_poly.entity_id
_entity_poly.type
_entity_poly.pdbx_seq_one_letter_code
_entity_poly.pdbx_strand_id
1 'polypeptide(L)'
;MGKKPSTQERFEEFARNENAKAVRGTLFRRALGDTGSTDVAATRQTLRDLLSDALLPAIQDIMEIDPDKIDSLRQAIQETADRAMNAADDIVTKEDPNTISMLDATTLGRTTDQEIDQFLRSLKRDPSNEKHAEFIIQIMQEAIDYFDRNVGRSSQTVHANLRKRSMDGVHTLFKVAAGQDRKLLVPQACGLLRIMAVINFIKTDPKLSLIPNANRALDDFANKHIKTKTKGHGFIFQTGHPGDEAVNLVEYTTRPKTQDSTVTKLLIKPSNRANEVTDHIGGRFITRTALDVLRLIHKMFFHGNAPLPSINIDVGEGKNKMIDAKALESIIFEGDTEEAEEMFNQLSSEMTQDDDNPYSFGGYTAIHITFDMPIETDDGAILSFPVEFQFLYLEAHTNNGIIAPHEQYKDAQGKEMTRRVLTSNLSDAFQVADSGNR
;
A
#
# COMPACT_ATOMS: atom_id res chain seq x y z
N MET A 1 28.29 51.68 -20.88
CA MET A 1 28.16 50.31 -21.44
C MET A 1 28.02 49.35 -20.27
N GLY A 2 26.84 48.78 -20.05
CA GLY A 2 26.63 47.79 -18.99
C GLY A 2 27.28 46.46 -19.38
N LYS A 3 28.03 45.83 -18.47
CA LYS A 3 28.54 44.45 -18.66
C LYS A 3 27.34 43.54 -18.86
N LYS A 4 27.34 42.76 -19.95
CA LYS A 4 26.40 41.65 -20.09
C LYS A 4 26.68 40.63 -18.98
N PRO A 5 25.64 40.08 -18.33
CA PRO A 5 25.83 39.04 -17.32
C PRO A 5 26.52 37.83 -17.94
N SER A 6 27.39 37.21 -17.15
CA SER A 6 28.11 35.99 -17.51
C SER A 6 27.15 34.82 -17.72
N THR A 7 27.59 33.80 -18.45
CA THR A 7 26.81 32.58 -18.71
C THR A 7 26.39 31.88 -17.42
N GLN A 8 27.25 31.92 -16.40
CA GLN A 8 26.96 31.37 -15.07
C GLN A 8 25.89 32.18 -14.33
N GLU A 9 25.96 33.52 -14.38
CA GLU A 9 24.92 34.40 -13.81
C GLU A 9 23.57 34.21 -14.51
N ARG A 10 23.56 34.01 -15.84
CA ARG A 10 22.34 33.73 -16.60
C ARG A 10 21.72 32.36 -16.26
N PHE A 11 22.55 31.36 -16.00
CA PHE A 11 22.10 30.02 -15.61
C PHE A 11 21.55 30.00 -14.19
N GLU A 12 22.21 30.68 -13.25
CA GLU A 12 21.73 30.85 -11.88
C GLU A 12 20.46 31.71 -11.81
N GLU A 13 20.32 32.73 -12.66
CA GLU A 13 19.10 33.54 -12.79
C GLU A 13 17.93 32.72 -13.34
N PHE A 14 18.17 31.84 -14.32
CA PHE A 14 17.18 30.89 -14.84
C PHE A 14 16.74 29.88 -13.77
N ALA A 15 17.68 29.34 -12.98
CA ALA A 15 17.39 28.39 -11.90
C ALA A 15 16.61 29.01 -10.72
N ARG A 16 16.77 30.32 -10.47
CA ARG A 16 16.07 31.06 -9.41
C ARG A 16 14.70 31.61 -9.82
N ASN A 17 14.34 31.59 -11.11
CA ASN A 17 13.12 32.20 -11.62
C ASN A 17 11.88 31.32 -11.34
N GLU A 18 10.78 31.90 -10.84
CA GLU A 18 9.49 31.19 -10.65
C GLU A 18 8.97 30.53 -11.94
N ASN A 19 9.40 31.02 -13.10
CA ASN A 19 9.12 30.39 -14.40
C ASN A 19 9.71 28.97 -14.53
N ALA A 20 10.75 28.60 -13.78
CA ALA A 20 11.27 27.23 -13.77
C ALA A 20 10.28 26.23 -13.13
N LYS A 21 9.48 26.65 -12.14
CA LYS A 21 8.34 25.86 -11.63
C LYS A 21 7.24 25.71 -12.69
N ALA A 22 6.95 26.76 -13.44
CA ALA A 22 5.95 26.72 -14.52
C ALA A 22 6.41 25.82 -15.68
N VAL A 23 7.68 25.84 -16.04
CA VAL A 23 8.27 24.94 -17.05
C VAL A 23 8.25 23.48 -16.57
N ARG A 24 8.61 23.20 -15.30
CA ARG A 24 8.48 21.86 -14.70
C ARG A 24 7.04 21.36 -14.72
N GLY A 25 6.08 22.18 -14.31
CA GLY A 25 4.64 21.84 -14.33
C GLY A 25 4.05 21.70 -15.73
N THR A 26 4.68 22.30 -16.75
CA THR A 26 4.25 22.18 -18.16
C THR A 26 4.83 20.94 -18.82
N LEU A 27 6.11 20.64 -18.58
CA LEU A 27 6.77 19.41 -19.04
C LEU A 27 6.16 18.17 -18.40
N PHE A 28 5.83 18.23 -17.10
CA PHE A 28 5.16 17.13 -16.40
C PHE A 28 3.74 16.88 -16.91
N ARG A 29 2.92 17.94 -17.12
CA ARG A 29 1.58 17.80 -17.72
C ARG A 29 1.62 17.29 -19.15
N ARG A 30 2.65 17.66 -19.92
CA ARG A 30 2.86 17.15 -21.28
C ARG A 30 3.27 15.68 -21.29
N ALA A 31 4.19 15.27 -20.41
CA ALA A 31 4.58 13.86 -20.27
C ALA A 31 3.41 12.95 -19.82
N LEU A 32 2.54 13.43 -18.90
CA LEU A 32 1.32 12.72 -18.52
C LEU A 32 0.27 12.68 -19.65
N GLY A 33 0.13 13.77 -20.41
CA GLY A 33 -0.79 13.86 -21.54
C GLY A 33 -0.38 12.97 -22.72
N ASP A 34 0.92 12.86 -23.01
CA ASP A 34 1.45 12.10 -24.14
C ASP A 34 1.53 10.58 -23.86
N THR A 35 1.65 10.17 -22.59
CA THR A 35 1.74 8.74 -22.23
C THR A 35 0.38 8.08 -21.98
N GLY A 36 -0.66 8.85 -21.60
CA GLY A 36 -2.00 8.33 -21.33
C GLY A 36 -2.07 7.20 -20.29
N SER A 37 -1.00 7.01 -19.51
CA SER A 37 -0.71 5.80 -18.75
C SER A 37 -0.30 6.15 -17.32
N THR A 38 -0.68 5.31 -16.35
CA THR A 38 -0.17 5.32 -14.97
C THR A 38 1.21 4.65 -14.84
N ASP A 39 1.85 4.30 -15.97
CA ASP A 39 3.17 3.66 -16.01
C ASP A 39 4.28 4.69 -15.77
N VAL A 40 4.79 4.67 -14.53
CA VAL A 40 5.86 5.54 -14.04
C VAL A 40 7.14 5.39 -14.87
N ALA A 41 7.45 4.21 -15.41
CA ALA A 41 8.64 4.00 -16.22
C ALA A 41 8.52 4.69 -17.59
N ALA A 42 7.35 4.61 -18.22
CA ALA A 42 7.07 5.29 -19.48
C ALA A 42 7.08 6.82 -19.31
N THR A 43 6.44 7.33 -18.25
CA THR A 43 6.45 8.78 -17.93
C THR A 43 7.86 9.28 -17.62
N ARG A 44 8.68 8.49 -16.90
CA ARG A 44 10.10 8.81 -16.65
C ARG A 44 10.92 8.91 -17.93
N GLN A 45 10.72 8.00 -18.88
CA GLN A 45 11.44 8.03 -20.15
C GLN A 45 11.04 9.25 -20.99
N THR A 46 9.74 9.54 -21.10
CA THR A 46 9.25 10.74 -21.81
C THR A 46 9.76 12.05 -21.18
N LEU A 47 9.86 12.12 -19.85
CA LEU A 47 10.46 13.27 -19.16
C LEU A 47 11.96 13.42 -19.45
N ARG A 48 12.72 12.32 -19.52
CA ARG A 48 14.14 12.37 -19.93
C ARG A 48 14.28 12.91 -21.35
N ASP A 49 13.47 12.40 -22.27
CA ASP A 49 13.54 12.76 -23.68
C ASP A 49 13.19 14.25 -23.86
N LEU A 50 12.13 14.74 -23.20
CA LEU A 50 11.73 16.14 -23.23
C LEU A 50 12.76 17.09 -22.58
N LEU A 51 13.40 16.67 -21.48
CA LEU A 51 14.46 17.46 -20.84
C LEU A 51 15.72 17.49 -21.71
N SER A 52 16.08 16.37 -22.33
CA SER A 52 17.21 16.29 -23.26
C SER A 52 16.98 17.21 -24.47
N ASP A 53 15.81 17.16 -25.09
CA ASP A 53 15.46 17.99 -26.25
C ASP A 53 15.41 19.48 -25.92
N ALA A 54 14.92 19.85 -24.73
CA ALA A 54 14.87 21.24 -24.29
C ALA A 54 16.26 21.82 -23.96
N LEU A 55 17.19 20.98 -23.49
CA LEU A 55 18.53 21.40 -23.07
C LEU A 55 19.57 21.28 -24.19
N LEU A 56 19.34 20.46 -25.21
CA LEU A 56 20.28 20.22 -26.32
C LEU A 56 20.74 21.51 -27.03
N PRO A 57 19.88 22.51 -27.31
CA PRO A 57 20.32 23.76 -27.95
C PRO A 57 21.25 24.59 -27.05
N ALA A 58 20.97 24.62 -25.73
CA ALA A 58 21.80 25.33 -24.77
C ALA A 58 23.16 24.66 -24.55
N ILE A 59 23.21 23.32 -24.65
CA ILE A 59 24.46 22.55 -24.60
C ILE A 59 25.30 22.82 -25.85
N GLN A 60 24.70 22.87 -27.04
CA GLN A 60 25.40 23.15 -28.30
C GLN A 60 26.04 24.56 -28.30
N ASP A 61 25.33 25.58 -27.81
CA ASP A 61 25.87 26.94 -27.67
C ASP A 61 27.04 27.01 -26.65
N ILE A 62 27.05 26.16 -25.62
CA ILE A 62 28.13 26.09 -24.61
C ILE A 62 29.32 25.27 -25.14
N MET A 63 29.07 24.24 -25.97
CA MET A 63 30.10 23.41 -26.60
C MET A 63 31.04 24.19 -27.53
N GLU A 64 30.59 25.33 -28.07
CA GLU A 64 31.45 26.23 -28.86
C GLU A 64 32.39 27.10 -27.99
N ILE A 65 32.13 27.20 -26.67
CA ILE A 65 32.75 28.23 -25.82
C ILE A 65 33.83 27.65 -24.90
N ASP A 66 33.67 26.45 -24.32
CA ASP A 66 34.64 25.89 -23.36
C ASP A 66 34.45 24.37 -23.15
N PRO A 67 35.26 23.52 -23.82
CA PRO A 67 35.14 22.06 -23.74
C PRO A 67 35.36 21.47 -22.34
N ASP A 68 36.15 22.15 -21.49
CA ASP A 68 36.54 21.63 -20.16
C ASP A 68 35.39 21.74 -19.15
N LYS A 69 34.31 22.46 -19.48
CA LYS A 69 33.11 22.59 -18.63
C LYS A 69 32.00 21.61 -18.98
N ILE A 70 32.20 20.79 -20.02
CA ILE A 70 31.18 19.85 -20.52
C ILE A 70 30.80 18.84 -19.42
N ASP A 71 31.78 18.30 -18.70
CA ASP A 71 31.53 17.27 -17.69
C ASP A 71 30.80 17.86 -16.46
N SER A 72 31.17 19.09 -16.05
CA SER A 72 30.46 19.81 -14.98
C SER A 72 29.02 20.15 -15.37
N LEU A 73 28.77 20.50 -16.64
CA LEU A 73 27.43 20.81 -17.13
C LEU A 73 26.58 19.54 -17.24
N ARG A 74 27.15 18.43 -17.74
CA ARG A 74 26.48 17.11 -17.77
C ARG A 74 26.10 16.65 -16.37
N GLN A 75 27.00 16.81 -15.41
CA GLN A 75 26.73 16.48 -14.01
C GLN A 75 25.60 17.35 -13.44
N ALA A 76 25.62 18.66 -13.66
CA ALA A 76 24.57 19.56 -13.18
C ALA A 76 23.19 19.27 -13.82
N ILE A 77 23.16 18.89 -15.10
CA ILE A 77 21.94 18.46 -15.80
C ILE A 77 21.42 17.15 -15.20
N GLN A 78 22.30 16.17 -14.99
CA GLN A 78 21.93 14.90 -14.38
C GLN A 78 21.37 15.09 -12.97
N GLU A 79 22.05 15.87 -12.12
CA GLU A 79 21.57 16.20 -10.77
C GLU A 79 20.24 16.96 -10.77
N THR A 80 19.97 17.76 -11.80
CA THR A 80 18.71 18.49 -11.94
C THR A 80 17.59 17.56 -12.44
N ALA A 81 17.90 16.65 -13.36
CA ALA A 81 16.99 15.61 -13.82
C ALA A 81 16.64 14.66 -12.68
N ASP A 82 17.62 14.20 -11.89
CA ASP A 82 17.41 13.33 -10.73
C ASP A 82 16.58 14.04 -9.65
N ARG A 83 16.84 15.32 -9.37
CA ARG A 83 15.99 16.12 -8.47
C ARG A 83 14.56 16.29 -8.99
N ALA A 84 14.38 16.48 -10.29
CA ALA A 84 13.05 16.58 -10.91
C ALA A 84 12.32 15.22 -10.92
N MET A 85 13.04 14.12 -11.11
CA MET A 85 12.52 12.76 -11.03
C MET A 85 12.12 12.41 -9.60
N ASN A 86 12.96 12.68 -8.60
CA ASN A 86 12.62 12.47 -7.19
C ASN A 86 11.41 13.33 -6.77
N ALA A 87 11.32 14.58 -7.23
CA ALA A 87 10.16 15.43 -6.98
C ALA A 87 8.89 14.95 -7.71
N ALA A 88 9.04 14.37 -8.91
CA ALA A 88 7.94 13.77 -9.65
C ALA A 88 7.48 12.47 -8.99
N ASP A 89 8.39 11.63 -8.50
CA ASP A 89 8.08 10.45 -7.72
C ASP A 89 7.33 10.85 -6.44
N ASP A 90 7.76 11.91 -5.75
CA ASP A 90 7.06 12.49 -4.60
C ASP A 90 5.62 12.93 -4.94
N ILE A 91 5.38 13.43 -6.15
CA ILE A 91 4.05 13.85 -6.64
C ILE A 91 3.19 12.66 -7.10
N VAL A 92 3.81 11.63 -7.67
CA VAL A 92 3.13 10.41 -8.14
C VAL A 92 2.83 9.45 -6.98
N THR A 93 3.65 9.45 -5.93
CA THR A 93 3.51 8.60 -4.74
C THR A 93 2.71 9.24 -3.61
N LYS A 94 2.71 10.58 -3.47
CA LYS A 94 1.77 11.26 -2.57
C LYS A 94 0.42 11.36 -3.25
N GLU A 95 -0.37 10.30 -3.11
CA GLU A 95 -1.80 10.31 -3.44
C GLU A 95 -2.44 11.59 -2.91
N ASP A 96 -2.97 12.44 -3.81
CA ASP A 96 -3.61 13.70 -3.41
C ASP A 96 -4.73 13.36 -2.42
N PRO A 97 -4.71 13.88 -1.18
CA PRO A 97 -5.78 13.66 -0.20
C PRO A 97 -7.16 14.15 -0.69
N ASN A 98 -7.19 14.95 -1.77
CA ASN A 98 -8.40 15.41 -2.44
C ASN A 98 -8.86 14.50 -3.59
N THR A 99 -8.16 13.39 -3.88
CA THR A 99 -8.62 12.41 -4.88
C THR A 99 -9.96 11.84 -4.42
N ILE A 100 -11.04 12.20 -5.11
CA ILE A 100 -12.38 11.67 -4.85
C ILE A 100 -12.31 10.18 -5.11
N SER A 101 -12.45 9.39 -4.06
CA SER A 101 -12.39 7.96 -4.22
C SER A 101 -13.64 7.45 -4.94
N MET A 102 -13.56 6.31 -5.64
CA MET A 102 -14.77 5.67 -6.19
C MET A 102 -15.82 5.39 -5.10
N LEU A 103 -15.40 5.18 -3.85
CA LEU A 103 -16.30 5.08 -2.70
C LEU A 103 -17.04 6.40 -2.43
N ASP A 104 -16.44 7.55 -2.70
CA ASP A 104 -17.07 8.87 -2.55
C ASP A 104 -18.07 9.13 -3.68
N ALA A 105 -17.79 8.64 -4.89
CA ALA A 105 -18.70 8.73 -6.03
C ALA A 105 -20.03 7.95 -5.83
N THR A 106 -20.04 6.92 -4.97
CA THR A 106 -21.28 6.18 -4.66
C THR A 106 -22.34 7.03 -3.94
N THR A 107 -21.94 8.15 -3.34
CA THR A 107 -22.83 9.06 -2.60
C THR A 107 -23.43 10.19 -3.44
N LEU A 108 -23.04 10.32 -4.72
CA LEU A 108 -23.45 11.46 -5.54
C LEU A 108 -24.94 11.40 -5.94
N GLY A 109 -25.75 12.22 -5.25
CA GLY A 109 -26.96 12.85 -5.79
C GLY A 109 -28.21 12.00 -5.96
N ARG A 110 -28.22 10.74 -5.49
CA ARG A 110 -29.39 9.84 -5.65
C ARG A 110 -30.45 10.17 -4.61
N THR A 111 -31.60 10.64 -5.06
CA THR A 111 -32.65 11.19 -4.17
C THR A 111 -33.97 10.45 -4.29
N THR A 112 -34.12 9.59 -5.30
CA THR A 112 -35.34 8.81 -5.53
C THR A 112 -35.07 7.31 -5.47
N ASP A 113 -36.08 6.53 -5.08
CA ASP A 113 -35.95 5.06 -5.00
C ASP A 113 -35.62 4.44 -6.36
N GLN A 114 -36.14 5.02 -7.45
CA GLN A 114 -35.86 4.58 -8.81
C GLN A 114 -34.39 4.79 -9.21
N GLU A 115 -33.79 5.94 -8.89
CA GLU A 115 -32.37 6.19 -9.15
C GLU A 115 -31.47 5.26 -8.34
N ILE A 116 -31.86 5.00 -7.09
CA ILE A 116 -31.14 4.10 -6.20
C ILE A 116 -31.22 2.66 -6.73
N ASP A 117 -32.41 2.20 -7.13
CA ASP A 117 -32.60 0.88 -7.72
C ASP A 117 -31.84 0.72 -9.04
N GLN A 118 -31.83 1.75 -9.89
CA GLN A 118 -31.06 1.74 -11.14
C GLN A 118 -29.56 1.62 -10.85
N PHE A 119 -29.06 2.33 -9.83
CA PHE A 119 -27.68 2.19 -9.39
C PHE A 119 -27.36 0.78 -8.88
N LEU A 120 -28.20 0.21 -8.02
CA LEU A 120 -28.03 -1.17 -7.54
C LEU A 120 -28.03 -2.17 -8.71
N ARG A 121 -28.89 -1.98 -9.71
CA ARG A 121 -28.91 -2.81 -10.93
C ARG A 121 -27.62 -2.67 -11.75
N SER A 122 -26.98 -1.50 -11.74
CA SER A 122 -25.68 -1.32 -12.41
C SER A 122 -24.57 -2.16 -11.75
N LEU A 123 -24.67 -2.40 -10.43
CA LEU A 123 -23.85 -3.34 -9.67
C LEU A 123 -24.29 -4.81 -9.84
N LYS A 124 -25.16 -5.10 -10.81
CA LYS A 124 -25.78 -6.43 -11.02
C LYS A 124 -26.53 -6.93 -9.78
N ARG A 125 -27.18 -6.01 -9.05
CA ARG A 125 -28.06 -6.30 -7.91
C ARG A 125 -29.43 -5.71 -8.15
N ASP A 126 -30.38 -6.57 -8.50
CA ASP A 126 -31.77 -6.17 -8.76
C ASP A 126 -32.61 -6.20 -7.46
N PRO A 127 -33.06 -5.05 -6.92
CA PRO A 127 -33.85 -5.02 -5.69
C PRO A 127 -35.20 -5.75 -5.76
N SER A 128 -35.72 -5.98 -6.96
CA SER A 128 -36.96 -6.76 -7.16
C SER A 128 -36.73 -8.28 -7.12
N ASN A 129 -35.47 -8.71 -7.19
CA ASN A 129 -35.08 -10.09 -6.96
C ASN A 129 -34.80 -10.32 -5.47
N GLU A 130 -35.53 -11.25 -4.86
CA GLU A 130 -35.46 -11.54 -3.42
C GLU A 130 -34.03 -11.84 -2.93
N LYS A 131 -33.28 -12.68 -3.64
CA LYS A 131 -31.90 -13.03 -3.27
C LYS A 131 -30.96 -11.83 -3.32
N HIS A 132 -31.15 -10.95 -4.30
CA HIS A 132 -30.33 -9.74 -4.41
C HIS A 132 -30.69 -8.74 -3.31
N ALA A 133 -31.98 -8.56 -3.01
CA ALA A 133 -32.43 -7.71 -1.92
C ALA A 133 -31.90 -8.19 -0.57
N GLU A 134 -31.98 -9.49 -0.28
CA GLU A 134 -31.41 -10.11 0.91
C GLU A 134 -29.90 -9.84 1.02
N PHE A 135 -29.15 -10.02 -0.07
CA PHE A 135 -27.71 -9.76 -0.10
C PHE A 135 -27.37 -8.29 0.18
N ILE A 136 -28.11 -7.33 -0.40
CA ILE A 136 -27.92 -5.90 -0.14
C ILE A 136 -28.20 -5.58 1.34
N ILE A 137 -29.30 -6.10 1.89
CA ILE A 137 -29.68 -5.91 3.30
C ILE A 137 -28.62 -6.52 4.23
N GLN A 138 -28.07 -7.68 3.88
CA GLN A 138 -26.97 -8.31 4.61
C GLN A 138 -25.73 -7.42 4.61
N ILE A 139 -25.32 -6.88 3.46
CA ILE A 139 -24.18 -5.95 3.39
C ILE A 139 -24.40 -4.72 4.27
N MET A 140 -25.59 -4.12 4.21
CA MET A 140 -25.94 -2.99 5.08
C MET A 140 -25.82 -3.36 6.55
N GLN A 141 -26.26 -4.56 6.93
CA GLN A 141 -26.16 -5.02 8.31
C GLN A 141 -24.71 -5.21 8.75
N GLU A 142 -23.89 -5.87 7.93
CA GLU A 142 -22.46 -6.02 8.21
C GLU A 142 -21.75 -4.66 8.30
N ALA A 143 -22.16 -3.68 7.49
CA ALA A 143 -21.64 -2.32 7.55
C ALA A 143 -22.01 -1.59 8.85
N ILE A 144 -23.25 -1.75 9.33
CA ILE A 144 -23.69 -1.21 10.63
C ILE A 144 -22.88 -1.84 11.77
N ASP A 145 -22.73 -3.17 11.75
CA ASP A 145 -22.00 -3.89 12.79
C ASP A 145 -20.52 -3.51 12.80
N TYR A 146 -19.91 -3.36 11.63
CA TYR A 146 -18.54 -2.86 11.49
C TYR A 146 -18.41 -1.41 12.01
N PHE A 147 -19.35 -0.52 11.64
CA PHE A 147 -19.37 0.86 12.10
C PHE A 147 -19.43 0.94 13.61
N ASP A 148 -20.36 0.21 14.25
CA ASP A 148 -20.51 0.23 15.70
C ASP A 148 -19.24 -0.30 16.42
N ARG A 149 -18.61 -1.36 15.90
CA ARG A 149 -17.39 -1.94 16.49
C ARG A 149 -16.16 -1.07 16.33
N ASN A 150 -16.01 -0.38 15.20
CA ASN A 150 -14.73 0.20 14.78
C ASN A 150 -14.75 1.73 14.65
N VAL A 151 -15.90 2.34 14.33
CA VAL A 151 -16.07 3.80 14.18
C VAL A 151 -16.75 4.39 15.42
N GLY A 152 -17.78 3.71 15.95
CA GLY A 152 -18.63 4.17 17.05
C GLY A 152 -18.01 4.11 18.45
N ARG A 153 -16.71 3.77 18.58
CA ARG A 153 -16.00 3.61 19.86
C ARG A 153 -16.01 4.86 20.75
N SER A 154 -16.35 6.03 20.20
CA SER A 154 -16.39 7.33 20.89
C SER A 154 -17.80 7.81 21.28
N SER A 155 -18.78 6.91 21.47
CA SER A 155 -20.20 7.16 21.87
C SER A 155 -21.21 7.45 20.75
N GLN A 156 -20.80 7.32 19.48
CA GLN A 156 -21.70 7.46 18.33
C GLN A 156 -21.92 6.11 17.64
N THR A 157 -22.80 5.28 18.20
CA THR A 157 -23.35 4.16 17.45
C THR A 157 -24.20 4.67 16.28
N VAL A 158 -24.39 3.88 15.23
CA VAL A 158 -25.27 4.24 14.10
C VAL A 158 -26.63 4.69 14.61
N HIS A 159 -27.13 5.84 14.13
CA HIS A 159 -28.43 6.37 14.53
C HIS A 159 -29.58 5.38 14.17
N ALA A 160 -30.57 5.22 15.05
CA ALA A 160 -31.65 4.23 14.91
C ALA A 160 -32.35 4.27 13.52
N ASN A 161 -32.57 5.46 12.98
CA ASN A 161 -33.20 5.65 11.67
C ASN A 161 -32.39 5.11 10.47
N LEU A 162 -31.09 4.89 10.63
CA LEU A 162 -30.23 4.31 9.59
C LEU A 162 -30.08 2.79 9.74
N ARG A 163 -30.73 2.17 10.73
CA ARG A 163 -30.60 0.74 11.05
C ARG A 163 -31.71 -0.14 10.48
N LYS A 164 -32.66 0.41 9.74
CA LYS A 164 -33.81 -0.35 9.24
C LYS A 164 -33.33 -1.44 8.28
N ARG A 165 -33.39 -2.71 8.68
CA ARG A 165 -32.95 -3.88 7.89
C ARG A 165 -33.95 -4.24 6.78
N SER A 166 -34.11 -3.37 5.81
CA SER A 166 -34.99 -3.57 4.65
C SER A 166 -34.51 -2.74 3.46
N MET A 167 -35.10 -2.97 2.27
CA MET A 167 -34.84 -2.12 1.11
C MET A 167 -35.20 -0.65 1.36
N ASP A 168 -36.34 -0.36 2.03
CA ASP A 168 -36.63 1.01 2.46
C ASP A 168 -35.52 1.64 3.32
N GLY A 169 -34.83 0.84 4.12
CA GLY A 169 -33.71 1.31 4.93
C GLY A 169 -32.49 1.65 4.08
N VAL A 170 -32.20 0.82 3.07
CA VAL A 170 -31.18 1.11 2.05
C VAL A 170 -31.54 2.40 1.31
N HIS A 171 -32.79 2.56 0.87
CA HIS A 171 -33.26 3.78 0.21
C HIS A 171 -33.10 5.00 1.11
N THR A 172 -33.51 4.89 2.38
CA THR A 172 -33.33 5.93 3.39
C THR A 172 -31.87 6.31 3.53
N LEU A 173 -30.95 5.35 3.52
CA LEU A 173 -29.52 5.59 3.63
C LEU A 173 -29.00 6.45 2.48
N PHE A 174 -29.35 6.14 1.23
CA PHE A 174 -28.98 6.93 0.06
C PHE A 174 -29.58 8.34 0.11
N LYS A 175 -30.87 8.47 0.44
CA LYS A 175 -31.55 9.77 0.52
C LYS A 175 -30.93 10.68 1.59
N VAL A 176 -30.64 10.12 2.78
CA VAL A 176 -29.96 10.85 3.85
C VAL A 176 -28.54 11.23 3.44
N ALA A 177 -27.79 10.33 2.79
CA ALA A 177 -26.45 10.64 2.27
C ALA A 177 -26.48 11.77 1.22
N ALA A 178 -27.55 11.86 0.40
CA ALA A 178 -27.79 12.95 -0.54
C ALA A 178 -28.29 14.25 0.12
N GLY A 179 -28.39 14.31 1.45
CA GLY A 179 -28.78 15.50 2.19
C GLY A 179 -30.28 15.69 2.38
N GLN A 180 -31.11 14.71 2.02
CA GLN A 180 -32.55 14.77 2.28
C GLN A 180 -32.89 14.51 3.74
N ASP A 181 -33.93 15.19 4.23
CA ASP A 181 -34.55 15.15 5.56
C ASP A 181 -33.65 15.50 6.76
N ARG A 182 -32.49 14.85 6.91
CA ARG A 182 -31.72 14.80 8.15
C ARG A 182 -30.25 15.12 7.92
N LYS A 183 -29.95 16.39 7.65
CA LYS A 183 -28.58 16.89 7.39
C LYS A 183 -27.55 16.48 8.45
N LEU A 184 -27.95 16.39 9.72
CA LEU A 184 -27.06 15.96 10.82
C LEU A 184 -26.62 14.48 10.72
N LEU A 185 -27.34 13.64 9.97
CA LEU A 185 -27.03 12.22 9.78
C LEU A 185 -26.26 11.93 8.50
N VAL A 186 -26.05 12.95 7.64
CA VAL A 186 -25.32 12.81 6.37
C VAL A 186 -23.95 12.14 6.57
N PRO A 187 -23.10 12.51 7.55
CA PRO A 187 -21.80 11.88 7.71
C PRO A 187 -21.88 10.39 8.02
N GLN A 188 -22.84 9.98 8.86
CA GLN A 188 -23.06 8.56 9.18
C GLN A 188 -23.59 7.80 7.97
N ALA A 189 -24.51 8.39 7.22
CA ALA A 189 -25.08 7.76 6.04
C ALA A 189 -24.02 7.55 4.94
N CYS A 190 -23.23 8.58 4.64
CA CYS A 190 -22.11 8.48 3.71
C CYS A 190 -21.06 7.46 4.19
N GLY A 191 -20.71 7.49 5.47
CA GLY A 191 -19.77 6.54 6.06
C GLY A 191 -20.24 5.08 5.91
N LEU A 192 -21.51 4.81 6.18
CA LEU A 192 -22.11 3.49 5.99
C LEU A 192 -22.10 3.05 4.53
N LEU A 193 -22.43 3.93 3.58
CA LEU A 193 -22.38 3.59 2.14
C LEU A 193 -20.95 3.24 1.69
N ARG A 194 -19.93 3.95 2.18
CA ARG A 194 -18.52 3.63 1.92
C ARG A 194 -18.16 2.24 2.46
N ILE A 195 -18.53 1.94 3.71
CA ILE A 195 -18.30 0.63 4.32
C ILE A 195 -19.04 -0.46 3.55
N MET A 196 -20.31 -0.24 3.17
CA MET A 196 -21.10 -1.17 2.36
C MET A 196 -20.43 -1.46 1.03
N ALA A 197 -19.91 -0.45 0.34
CA ALA A 197 -19.23 -0.62 -0.92
C ALA A 197 -17.93 -1.44 -0.77
N VAL A 198 -17.15 -1.22 0.29
CA VAL A 198 -15.96 -2.06 0.60
C VAL A 198 -16.36 -3.50 0.92
N ILE A 199 -17.39 -3.72 1.74
CA ILE A 199 -17.85 -5.08 2.07
C ILE A 199 -18.39 -5.80 0.83
N ASN A 200 -19.20 -5.11 0.02
CA ASN A 200 -19.68 -5.65 -1.25
C ASN A 200 -18.50 -6.08 -2.12
N PHE A 201 -17.53 -5.18 -2.29
CA PHE A 201 -16.33 -5.45 -3.06
C PHE A 201 -15.60 -6.70 -2.56
N ILE A 202 -15.31 -6.80 -1.25
CA ILE A 202 -14.67 -7.98 -0.65
C ILE A 202 -15.44 -9.27 -0.95
N LYS A 203 -16.78 -9.24 -0.86
CA LYS A 203 -17.61 -10.43 -1.10
C LYS A 203 -17.77 -10.81 -2.57
N THR A 204 -17.57 -9.86 -3.48
CA THR A 204 -17.73 -10.08 -4.92
C THR A 204 -16.42 -10.29 -5.66
N ASP A 205 -15.29 -9.97 -5.03
CA ASP A 205 -13.97 -10.14 -5.62
C ASP A 205 -13.60 -11.64 -5.67
N PRO A 206 -13.41 -12.20 -6.89
CA PRO A 206 -13.08 -13.62 -7.05
C PRO A 206 -11.71 -14.00 -6.49
N LYS A 207 -10.79 -13.06 -6.33
CA LYS A 207 -9.50 -13.32 -5.69
C LYS A 207 -9.70 -13.47 -4.19
N LEU A 208 -10.48 -12.57 -3.56
CA LEU A 208 -10.72 -12.62 -2.11
C LEU A 208 -11.56 -13.81 -1.66
N SER A 209 -12.38 -14.40 -2.54
CA SER A 209 -13.04 -15.68 -2.25
C SER A 209 -12.06 -16.85 -2.10
N LEU A 210 -10.80 -16.72 -2.56
CA LEU A 210 -9.76 -17.74 -2.40
C LEU A 210 -9.06 -17.71 -1.03
N ILE A 211 -9.32 -16.70 -0.18
CA ILE A 211 -8.72 -16.59 1.16
C ILE A 211 -8.80 -17.90 1.97
N PRO A 212 -9.94 -18.63 2.00
CA PRO A 212 -10.00 -19.92 2.68
C PRO A 212 -9.05 -20.98 2.10
N ASN A 213 -8.92 -21.06 0.77
CA ASN A 213 -8.02 -22.01 0.10
C ASN A 213 -6.55 -21.62 0.34
N ALA A 214 -6.24 -20.33 0.28
CA ALA A 214 -4.93 -19.78 0.58
C ALA A 214 -4.49 -20.03 2.03
N ASN A 215 -5.41 -19.90 3.00
CA ASN A 215 -5.12 -20.23 4.39
C ASN A 215 -4.81 -21.72 4.57
N ARG A 216 -5.57 -22.60 3.91
CA ARG A 216 -5.28 -24.05 3.92
C ARG A 216 -3.90 -24.35 3.35
N ALA A 217 -3.55 -23.75 2.21
CA ALA A 217 -2.24 -23.92 1.59
C ALA A 217 -1.09 -23.46 2.51
N LEU A 218 -1.28 -22.33 3.20
CA LEU A 218 -0.29 -21.83 4.18
C LEU A 218 -0.19 -22.75 5.41
N ASP A 219 -1.31 -23.24 5.92
CA ASP A 219 -1.33 -24.19 7.04
C ASP A 219 -0.68 -25.53 6.66
N ASP A 220 -0.92 -26.03 5.45
CA ASP A 220 -0.30 -27.24 4.92
C ASP A 220 1.22 -27.06 4.77
N PHE A 221 1.65 -25.91 4.25
CA PHE A 221 3.06 -25.53 4.21
C PHE A 221 3.67 -25.54 5.62
N ALA A 222 3.01 -24.90 6.59
CA ALA A 222 3.46 -24.83 7.97
C ALA A 222 3.57 -26.22 8.59
N ASN A 223 2.52 -27.03 8.46
CA ASN A 223 2.46 -28.38 9.00
C ASN A 223 3.53 -29.30 8.42
N LYS A 224 3.90 -29.10 7.15
CA LYS A 224 4.95 -29.87 6.48
C LYS A 224 6.34 -29.45 6.93
N HIS A 225 6.62 -28.15 6.95
CA HIS A 225 7.98 -27.61 7.06
C HIS A 225 8.36 -27.09 8.44
N ILE A 226 7.40 -26.86 9.34
CA ILE A 226 7.63 -26.29 10.66
C ILE A 226 7.24 -27.33 11.73
N LYS A 227 8.18 -27.66 12.61
CA LYS A 227 7.97 -28.64 13.68
C LYS A 227 8.26 -28.03 15.03
N THR A 228 7.46 -28.38 16.04
CA THR A 228 7.75 -28.04 17.43
C THR A 228 8.97 -28.83 17.93
N LYS A 229 9.85 -28.18 18.68
CA LYS A 229 10.99 -28.87 19.30
C LYS A 229 10.50 -29.88 20.34
N THR A 230 11.05 -31.09 20.29
CA THR A 230 10.73 -32.17 21.26
C THR A 230 11.34 -31.92 22.65
N LYS A 231 12.36 -31.06 22.74
CA LYS A 231 13.00 -30.65 24.00
C LYS A 231 13.22 -29.13 24.00
N GLY A 232 12.46 -28.41 24.82
CA GLY A 232 12.53 -26.95 24.97
C GLY A 232 11.38 -26.19 24.29
N HIS A 233 11.41 -24.86 24.39
CA HIS A 233 10.48 -23.96 23.72
C HIS A 233 11.00 -23.58 22.32
N GLY A 234 10.11 -23.48 21.33
CA GLY A 234 10.41 -23.01 19.98
C GLY A 234 10.10 -24.02 18.87
N PHE A 235 10.41 -23.63 17.64
CA PHE A 235 10.12 -24.39 16.43
C PHE A 235 11.39 -24.61 15.60
N ILE A 236 11.29 -25.47 14.61
CA ILE A 236 12.34 -25.76 13.63
C ILE A 236 11.71 -25.71 12.24
N PHE A 237 12.33 -24.98 11.33
CA PHE A 237 12.04 -25.04 9.91
C PHE A 237 12.96 -26.04 9.22
N GLN A 238 12.39 -26.91 8.40
CA GLN A 238 13.10 -27.90 7.58
C GLN A 238 12.45 -28.07 6.22
N THR A 239 13.25 -28.24 5.18
CA THR A 239 12.79 -28.48 3.80
C THR A 239 12.14 -29.86 3.65
N GLY A 240 12.46 -30.81 4.55
CA GLY A 240 11.98 -32.19 4.50
C GLY A 240 12.90 -33.13 3.72
N HIS A 241 14.03 -32.64 3.21
CA HIS A 241 15.02 -33.47 2.52
C HIS A 241 16.08 -33.99 3.51
N PRO A 242 16.46 -35.29 3.44
CA PRO A 242 17.50 -35.84 4.29
C PRO A 242 18.84 -35.12 4.09
N GLY A 243 19.45 -34.66 5.20
CA GLY A 243 20.74 -33.97 5.18
C GLY A 243 20.67 -32.45 5.14
N ASP A 244 19.50 -31.86 4.89
CA ASP A 244 19.35 -30.40 4.96
C ASP A 244 19.36 -29.94 6.42
N GLU A 245 20.29 -29.05 6.75
CA GLU A 245 20.33 -28.42 8.07
C GLU A 245 19.04 -27.63 8.36
N ALA A 246 18.52 -27.75 9.57
CA ALA A 246 17.27 -27.12 9.96
C ALA A 246 17.53 -25.75 10.61
N VAL A 247 16.62 -24.79 10.42
CA VAL A 247 16.73 -23.45 11.01
C VAL A 247 15.89 -23.36 12.27
N ASN A 248 16.47 -22.86 13.35
CA ASN A 248 15.78 -22.68 14.61
C ASN A 248 14.89 -21.43 14.57
N LEU A 249 13.61 -21.62 14.90
CA LEU A 249 12.67 -20.52 15.11
C LEU A 249 12.38 -20.38 16.60
N VAL A 250 12.38 -19.15 17.08
CA VAL A 250 11.88 -18.79 18.42
C VAL A 250 10.36 -18.89 18.41
N GLU A 251 9.73 -18.31 17.40
CA GLU A 251 8.27 -18.26 17.25
C GLU A 251 7.89 -18.31 15.77
N TYR A 252 6.73 -18.89 15.50
CA TYR A 252 6.07 -18.86 14.22
C TYR A 252 4.58 -18.59 14.43
N THR A 253 4.02 -17.71 13.60
CA THR A 253 2.58 -17.46 13.61
C THR A 253 2.04 -17.30 12.19
N THR A 254 1.01 -18.07 11.83
CA THR A 254 0.11 -17.73 10.71
C THR A 254 -1.05 -16.90 11.25
N ARG A 255 -1.35 -15.77 10.62
CA ARG A 255 -2.61 -15.07 10.92
C ARG A 255 -3.29 -14.68 9.62
N PRO A 256 -4.42 -15.30 9.26
CA PRO A 256 -5.33 -14.67 8.32
C PRO A 256 -5.72 -13.30 8.86
N LYS A 257 -5.73 -12.31 7.97
CA LYS A 257 -6.27 -11.01 8.30
C LYS A 257 -7.77 -11.15 8.56
N THR A 258 -8.28 -10.55 9.64
CA THR A 258 -9.72 -10.54 9.89
C THR A 258 -10.44 -9.69 8.84
N GLN A 259 -11.69 -10.02 8.52
CA GLN A 259 -12.51 -9.21 7.61
C GLN A 259 -12.54 -7.73 8.05
N ASP A 260 -12.71 -7.46 9.34
CA ASP A 260 -12.67 -6.10 9.89
C ASP A 260 -11.33 -5.40 9.58
N SER A 261 -10.19 -6.08 9.72
CA SER A 261 -8.88 -5.48 9.42
C SER A 261 -8.69 -5.23 7.91
N THR A 262 -9.26 -6.08 7.05
CA THR A 262 -9.29 -5.85 5.59
C THR A 262 -10.14 -4.63 5.25
N VAL A 263 -11.34 -4.53 5.83
CA VAL A 263 -12.22 -3.37 5.65
C VAL A 263 -11.53 -2.09 6.13
N THR A 264 -10.90 -2.11 7.32
CA THR A 264 -10.14 -0.96 7.84
C THR A 264 -9.05 -0.51 6.88
N LYS A 265 -8.22 -1.45 6.39
CA LYS A 265 -7.13 -1.11 5.47
C LYS A 265 -7.61 -0.53 4.15
N LEU A 266 -8.63 -1.12 3.55
CA LEU A 266 -9.22 -0.59 2.32
C LEU A 266 -9.75 0.82 2.57
N LEU A 267 -10.53 1.03 3.63
CA LEU A 267 -11.07 2.35 3.99
C LEU A 267 -10.00 3.42 4.28
N ILE A 268 -8.74 3.06 4.57
CA ILE A 268 -7.64 4.02 4.75
C ILE A 268 -6.91 4.31 3.43
N LYS A 269 -6.87 3.39 2.47
CA LYS A 269 -6.17 3.58 1.18
C LYS A 269 -6.95 4.46 0.18
N PRO A 270 -6.43 5.61 -0.26
CA PRO A 270 -7.07 6.56 -1.19
C PRO A 270 -7.73 5.93 -2.42
N SER A 271 -7.02 5.04 -3.11
CA SER A 271 -7.43 4.29 -4.30
C SER A 271 -8.60 3.30 -4.11
N ASN A 272 -8.78 2.74 -2.90
CA ASN A 272 -9.75 1.69 -2.55
C ASN A 272 -9.74 0.43 -3.44
N ARG A 273 -8.59 0.01 -3.98
CA ARG A 273 -8.50 -1.20 -4.84
C ARG A 273 -8.02 -2.45 -4.07
N ALA A 274 -8.61 -3.63 -4.33
CA ALA A 274 -8.22 -4.90 -3.67
C ALA A 274 -6.77 -5.30 -3.97
N ASN A 275 -6.29 -5.04 -5.18
CA ASN A 275 -4.94 -5.40 -5.59
C ASN A 275 -3.86 -4.69 -4.76
N GLU A 276 -4.22 -3.68 -3.97
CA GLU A 276 -3.31 -2.97 -3.10
C GLU A 276 -3.28 -3.50 -1.67
N VAL A 277 -4.14 -4.45 -1.30
CA VAL A 277 -4.02 -5.16 -0.02
C VAL A 277 -3.39 -6.51 -0.31
N THR A 278 -2.07 -6.58 -0.27
CA THR A 278 -1.32 -7.82 -0.50
C THR A 278 -1.22 -8.68 0.76
N ASP A 279 -1.49 -8.11 1.94
CA ASP A 279 -1.34 -8.77 3.25
C ASP A 279 -2.64 -9.38 3.81
N HIS A 280 -3.45 -9.99 2.93
CA HIS A 280 -4.64 -10.73 3.35
C HIS A 280 -4.31 -11.95 4.19
N ILE A 281 -3.19 -12.61 3.85
CA ILE A 281 -2.69 -13.81 4.50
C ILE A 281 -1.19 -13.64 4.65
N GLY A 282 -0.67 -14.06 5.79
CA GLY A 282 0.75 -13.96 6.05
C GLY A 282 1.24 -14.84 7.17
N GLY A 283 2.55 -15.04 7.15
CA GLY A 283 3.31 -15.77 8.15
C GLY A 283 4.34 -14.85 8.79
N ARG A 284 4.49 -14.94 10.10
CA ARG A 284 5.57 -14.28 10.83
C ARG A 284 6.53 -15.32 11.38
N PHE A 285 7.81 -15.16 11.05
CA PHE A 285 8.89 -16.03 11.47
C PHE A 285 9.86 -15.24 12.33
N ILE A 286 10.13 -15.76 13.52
CA ILE A 286 11.05 -15.14 14.48
C ILE A 286 12.21 -16.08 14.72
N THR A 287 13.42 -15.68 14.35
CA THR A 287 14.66 -16.43 14.60
C THR A 287 15.43 -15.86 15.79
N ARG A 288 16.54 -16.48 16.16
CA ARG A 288 17.40 -15.96 17.22
C ARG A 288 18.26 -14.79 16.73
N THR A 289 18.88 -14.93 15.57
CA THR A 289 19.81 -13.95 14.99
C THR A 289 19.36 -13.50 13.61
N ALA A 290 19.85 -12.35 13.16
CA ALA A 290 19.59 -11.84 11.82
C ALA A 290 20.20 -12.75 10.73
N LEU A 291 21.34 -13.41 11.00
CA LEU A 291 21.86 -14.42 10.07
C LEU A 291 20.92 -15.63 9.92
N ASP A 292 20.29 -16.09 11.00
CA ASP A 292 19.28 -17.15 10.91
C ASP A 292 18.06 -16.73 10.08
N VAL A 293 17.71 -15.43 10.06
CA VAL A 293 16.68 -14.90 9.14
C VAL A 293 17.09 -15.13 7.69
N LEU A 294 18.34 -14.77 7.33
CA LEU A 294 18.85 -14.98 5.97
C LEU A 294 18.91 -16.46 5.60
N ARG A 295 19.41 -17.31 6.51
CA ARG A 295 19.44 -18.77 6.31
C ARG A 295 18.03 -19.32 6.07
N LEU A 296 17.04 -18.84 6.82
CA LEU A 296 15.64 -19.21 6.65
C LEU A 296 15.10 -18.79 5.29
N ILE A 297 15.27 -17.53 4.89
CA ILE A 297 14.83 -17.02 3.58
C ILE A 297 15.49 -17.82 2.45
N HIS A 298 16.80 -18.04 2.53
CA HIS A 298 17.54 -18.84 1.56
C HIS A 298 16.98 -20.26 1.45
N LYS A 299 16.79 -20.95 2.58
CA LYS A 299 16.22 -22.32 2.59
C LYS A 299 14.77 -22.38 2.11
N MET A 300 14.01 -21.32 2.32
CA MET A 300 12.59 -21.28 1.97
C MET A 300 12.35 -21.00 0.47
N PHE A 301 13.19 -20.17 -0.16
CA PHE A 301 12.96 -19.70 -1.53
C PHE A 301 14.07 -20.03 -2.53
N PHE A 302 15.34 -20.11 -2.10
CA PHE A 302 16.49 -20.08 -3.02
C PHE A 302 17.33 -21.38 -3.01
N HIS A 303 17.21 -22.20 -1.98
CA HIS A 303 17.89 -23.50 -1.90
C HIS A 303 17.40 -24.45 -3.00
N GLY A 304 18.24 -25.39 -3.46
CA GLY A 304 17.87 -26.33 -4.54
C GLY A 304 16.64 -27.19 -4.24
N ASN A 305 16.33 -27.36 -2.94
CA ASN A 305 15.13 -28.04 -2.44
C ASN A 305 14.14 -27.07 -1.76
N ALA A 306 14.13 -25.80 -2.17
CA ALA A 306 13.25 -24.79 -1.59
C ALA A 306 11.78 -25.19 -1.75
N PRO A 307 10.98 -25.16 -0.67
CA PRO A 307 9.57 -25.51 -0.75
C PRO A 307 8.71 -24.45 -1.44
N LEU A 308 9.21 -23.22 -1.56
CA LEU A 308 8.52 -22.13 -2.25
C LEU A 308 9.33 -21.68 -3.48
N PRO A 309 8.66 -21.42 -4.61
CA PRO A 309 9.33 -21.02 -5.84
C PRO A 309 9.74 -19.53 -5.77
N SER A 310 11.04 -19.25 -5.85
CA SER A 310 11.57 -17.87 -5.86
C SER A 310 11.06 -17.02 -7.03
N ILE A 311 10.70 -17.63 -8.15
CA ILE A 311 10.13 -16.93 -9.32
C ILE A 311 8.78 -16.26 -9.01
N ASN A 312 8.11 -16.67 -7.93
CA ASN A 312 6.83 -16.09 -7.52
C ASN A 312 7.00 -14.91 -6.54
N ILE A 313 8.23 -14.53 -6.17
CA ILE A 313 8.47 -13.38 -5.29
C ILE A 313 8.14 -12.09 -6.05
N ASP A 314 7.31 -11.25 -5.44
CA ASP A 314 7.04 -9.91 -5.90
C ASP A 314 8.12 -8.96 -5.38
N VAL A 315 9.03 -8.58 -6.28
CA VAL A 315 10.18 -7.73 -5.97
C VAL A 315 9.76 -6.28 -5.65
N GLY A 316 8.59 -5.83 -6.13
CA GLY A 316 8.10 -4.46 -5.90
C GLY A 316 7.48 -4.24 -4.52
N GLU A 317 6.98 -5.31 -3.91
CA GLU A 317 6.25 -5.26 -2.62
C GLU A 317 7.11 -5.71 -1.42
N GLY A 318 8.32 -6.24 -1.68
CA GLY A 318 9.27 -6.62 -0.64
C GLY A 318 9.85 -5.41 0.09
N LYS A 319 10.05 -5.52 1.41
CA LYS A 319 10.67 -4.45 2.22
C LYS A 319 11.77 -5.03 3.08
N ASN A 320 12.98 -4.47 2.99
CA ASN A 320 14.09 -4.85 3.85
C ASN A 320 14.47 -3.67 4.74
N LYS A 321 14.14 -3.78 6.03
CA LYS A 321 14.53 -2.80 7.07
C LYS A 321 15.50 -3.41 8.10
N MET A 322 16.10 -4.56 7.78
CA MET A 322 16.95 -5.32 8.71
C MET A 322 18.41 -5.39 8.27
N ILE A 323 18.66 -5.37 6.97
CA ILE A 323 19.98 -5.65 6.40
C ILE A 323 20.32 -4.58 5.37
N ASP A 324 21.47 -3.94 5.53
CA ASP A 324 22.07 -3.17 4.44
C ASP A 324 22.61 -4.13 3.38
N ALA A 325 21.98 -4.13 2.19
CA ALA A 325 22.34 -5.01 1.09
C ALA A 325 23.77 -4.79 0.59
N LYS A 326 24.29 -3.55 0.65
CA LYS A 326 25.66 -3.25 0.21
C LYS A 326 26.68 -3.79 1.19
N ALA A 327 26.40 -3.64 2.48
CA ALA A 327 27.26 -4.20 3.51
C ALA A 327 27.26 -5.73 3.47
N LEU A 328 26.10 -6.35 3.22
CA LEU A 328 26.00 -7.80 2.99
C LEU A 328 26.81 -8.25 1.76
N GLU A 329 26.78 -7.48 0.67
CA GLU A 329 27.55 -7.78 -0.54
C GLU A 329 29.06 -7.80 -0.24
N SER A 330 29.58 -6.75 0.40
CA SER A 330 30.99 -6.70 0.82
C SER A 330 31.36 -7.87 1.73
N ILE A 331 30.51 -8.24 2.69
CA ILE A 331 30.77 -9.37 3.58
C ILE A 331 30.83 -10.70 2.82
N ILE A 332 29.89 -10.95 1.90
CA ILE A 332 29.84 -12.21 1.12
C ILE A 332 31.04 -12.32 0.17
N PHE A 333 31.44 -11.22 -0.45
CA PHE A 333 32.50 -11.23 -1.46
C PHE A 333 33.91 -11.04 -0.88
N GLU A 334 34.05 -10.45 0.31
CA GLU A 334 35.36 -10.03 0.85
C GLU A 334 35.69 -10.60 2.24
N GLY A 335 34.72 -11.13 3.01
CA GLY A 335 34.90 -11.49 4.43
C GLY A 335 34.95 -12.99 4.77
N ASP A 336 35.50 -13.30 5.96
CA ASP A 336 35.40 -14.63 6.59
C ASP A 336 34.05 -14.77 7.34
N THR A 337 33.48 -15.98 7.34
CA THR A 337 32.12 -16.26 7.83
C THR A 337 31.89 -15.99 9.32
N GLU A 338 32.94 -15.98 10.16
CA GLU A 338 32.83 -15.62 11.58
C GLU A 338 32.80 -14.10 11.79
N GLU A 339 33.58 -13.32 11.03
CA GLU A 339 33.51 -11.85 11.05
C GLU A 339 32.16 -11.36 10.49
N ALA A 340 31.59 -12.08 9.54
CA ALA A 340 30.28 -11.81 8.97
C ALA A 340 29.17 -11.77 10.04
N GLU A 341 29.18 -12.68 11.03
CA GLU A 341 28.18 -12.72 12.11
C GLU A 341 28.29 -11.52 13.06
N GLU A 342 29.51 -11.15 13.46
CA GLU A 342 29.74 -9.98 14.34
C GLU A 342 29.41 -8.67 13.64
N MET A 343 29.83 -8.51 12.38
CA MET A 343 29.49 -7.35 11.56
C MET A 343 27.97 -7.26 11.28
N PHE A 344 27.28 -8.41 11.11
CA PHE A 344 25.84 -8.43 10.91
C PHE A 344 25.08 -7.81 12.08
N ASN A 345 25.44 -8.22 13.29
CA ASN A 345 24.80 -7.73 14.50
C ASN A 345 25.08 -6.23 14.71
N GLN A 346 26.23 -5.72 14.26
CA GLN A 346 26.56 -4.29 14.29
C GLN A 346 25.77 -3.50 13.24
N LEU A 347 25.70 -3.97 11.99
CA LEU A 347 25.01 -3.28 10.89
C LEU A 347 23.49 -3.16 11.11
N SER A 348 22.87 -4.17 11.73
CA SER A 348 21.44 -4.09 12.10
C SER A 348 21.12 -2.97 13.10
N SER A 349 22.12 -2.43 13.81
CA SER A 349 21.93 -1.32 14.76
C SER A 349 22.01 0.09 14.12
N GLU A 350 22.53 0.20 12.88
CA GLU A 350 22.83 1.48 12.23
C GLU A 350 21.86 1.88 11.10
N MET A 351 20.81 1.08 10.82
CA MET A 351 19.92 1.36 9.70
C MET A 351 19.06 2.62 9.87
N THR A 352 19.09 3.49 8.87
CA THR A 352 18.31 4.73 8.79
C THR A 352 16.88 4.52 8.30
N GLN A 353 15.98 5.39 8.78
CA GLN A 353 14.54 5.38 8.56
C GLN A 353 14.16 5.53 7.08
N ASP A 354 13.18 4.74 6.64
CA ASP A 354 12.51 4.92 5.36
C ASP A 354 11.02 5.21 5.58
N ASP A 355 10.57 6.35 5.03
CA ASP A 355 9.34 7.10 5.34
C ASP A 355 8.06 6.61 4.62
N ASP A 356 8.15 5.50 3.89
CA ASP A 356 7.07 5.01 3.00
C ASP A 356 5.75 4.60 3.67
N ASN A 357 5.68 4.56 5.00
CA ASN A 357 4.42 4.37 5.70
C ASN A 357 4.34 5.29 6.93
N PRO A 358 3.48 6.32 6.90
CA PRO A 358 3.39 7.34 7.94
C PRO A 358 2.92 6.79 9.29
N TYR A 359 2.43 5.54 9.32
CA TYR A 359 1.99 4.86 10.54
C TYR A 359 3.04 3.91 11.10
N SER A 360 4.03 3.46 10.32
CA SER A 360 5.11 2.63 10.86
C SER A 360 6.12 3.51 11.58
N PHE A 361 6.41 3.16 12.83
CA PHE A 361 7.47 3.82 13.59
C PHE A 361 8.82 3.60 12.89
N GLY A 362 9.64 4.64 12.80
CA GLY A 362 10.91 4.59 12.07
C GLY A 362 11.93 3.57 12.63
N GLY A 363 11.72 3.06 13.85
CA GLY A 363 12.53 1.97 14.43
C GLY A 363 12.01 0.56 14.14
N TYR A 364 11.03 0.38 13.24
CA TYR A 364 10.49 -0.94 12.92
C TYR A 364 11.45 -1.73 12.00
N THR A 365 11.97 -2.85 12.51
CA THR A 365 12.96 -3.70 11.83
C THR A 365 12.35 -5.05 11.46
N ALA A 366 12.26 -5.35 10.16
CA ALA A 366 11.84 -6.65 9.62
C ALA A 366 12.22 -6.78 8.14
N ILE A 367 12.21 -8.01 7.62
CA ILE A 367 12.20 -8.29 6.18
C ILE A 367 10.81 -8.79 5.81
N HIS A 368 10.18 -8.13 4.83
CA HIS A 368 8.90 -8.50 4.26
C HIS A 368 9.14 -9.05 2.87
N ILE A 369 8.65 -10.26 2.60
CA ILE A 369 8.63 -10.85 1.27
C ILE A 369 7.19 -11.14 0.92
N THR A 370 6.70 -10.49 -0.13
CA THR A 370 5.43 -10.82 -0.75
C THR A 370 5.70 -11.77 -1.91
N PHE A 371 4.93 -12.84 -2.01
CA PHE A 371 5.03 -13.78 -3.11
C PHE A 371 3.66 -14.35 -3.46
N ASP A 372 3.51 -14.77 -4.71
CA ASP A 372 2.31 -15.43 -5.20
C ASP A 372 2.34 -16.92 -4.87
N MET A 373 1.59 -17.33 -3.85
CA MET A 373 1.45 -18.74 -3.48
C MET A 373 0.51 -19.44 -4.47
N PRO A 374 0.92 -20.57 -5.09
CA PRO A 374 0.02 -21.38 -5.89
C PRO A 374 -0.98 -22.10 -4.98
N ILE A 375 -2.26 -22.00 -5.32
CA ILE A 375 -3.37 -22.55 -4.56
C ILE A 375 -4.25 -23.37 -5.49
N GLU A 376 -4.55 -24.58 -5.07
CA GLU A 376 -5.53 -25.42 -5.72
C GLU A 376 -6.96 -25.05 -5.26
N THR A 377 -7.81 -24.83 -6.24
CA THR A 377 -9.25 -24.55 -6.08
C THR A 377 -10.03 -25.86 -5.99
N ASP A 378 -11.28 -25.80 -5.52
CA ASP A 378 -12.10 -27.00 -5.29
C ASP A 378 -12.43 -27.75 -6.60
N ASP A 379 -12.36 -27.07 -7.75
CA ASP A 379 -12.49 -27.64 -9.10
C ASP A 379 -11.15 -28.06 -9.73
N GLY A 380 -10.04 -27.99 -8.99
CA GLY A 380 -8.72 -28.46 -9.39
C GLY A 380 -7.91 -27.47 -10.22
N ALA A 381 -8.38 -26.24 -10.42
CA ALA A 381 -7.57 -25.19 -11.04
C ALA A 381 -6.50 -24.67 -10.06
N ILE A 382 -5.32 -24.32 -10.57
CA ILE A 382 -4.25 -23.70 -9.78
C ILE A 382 -4.27 -22.20 -10.04
N LEU A 383 -4.47 -21.42 -8.98
CA LEU A 383 -4.47 -19.95 -9.01
C LEU A 383 -3.38 -19.41 -8.10
N SER A 384 -2.86 -18.24 -8.43
CA SER A 384 -1.90 -17.52 -7.59
C SER A 384 -2.60 -16.57 -6.63
N PHE A 385 -2.16 -16.54 -5.37
CA PHE A 385 -2.65 -15.58 -4.38
C PHE A 385 -1.49 -14.99 -3.58
N PRO A 386 -1.48 -13.66 -3.35
CA PRO A 386 -0.39 -12.99 -2.66
C PRO A 386 -0.40 -13.37 -1.18
N VAL A 387 0.78 -13.72 -0.68
CA VAL A 387 1.04 -13.99 0.74
C VAL A 387 2.23 -13.16 1.17
N GLU A 388 2.10 -12.48 2.31
CA GLU A 388 3.20 -11.71 2.92
C GLU A 388 3.87 -12.52 4.03
N PHE A 389 5.17 -12.77 3.90
CA PHE A 389 5.99 -13.30 4.99
C PHE A 389 6.83 -12.22 5.63
N GLN A 390 6.75 -12.15 6.97
CA GLN A 390 7.54 -11.25 7.79
C GLN A 390 8.60 -12.05 8.55
N PHE A 391 9.85 -11.67 8.37
CA PHE A 391 10.99 -12.27 9.04
C PHE A 391 11.61 -11.29 10.02
N LEU A 392 11.78 -11.73 11.26
CA LEU A 392 12.36 -10.97 12.36
C LEU A 392 13.36 -11.84 13.11
N TYR A 393 14.36 -11.21 13.73
CA TYR A 393 15.13 -11.85 14.80
C TYR A 393 14.62 -11.37 16.16
N LEU A 394 14.99 -12.08 17.22
CA LEU A 394 14.41 -11.93 18.56
C LEU A 394 14.51 -10.50 19.11
N GLU A 395 15.65 -9.85 18.96
CA GLU A 395 15.86 -8.49 19.44
C GLU A 395 15.02 -7.48 18.63
N ALA A 396 15.01 -7.55 17.30
CA ALA A 396 14.11 -6.73 16.49
C ALA A 396 12.64 -6.93 16.85
N HIS A 397 12.20 -8.18 17.07
CA HIS A 397 10.84 -8.46 17.51
C HIS A 397 10.52 -7.80 18.86
N THR A 398 11.43 -7.90 19.82
CA THR A 398 11.28 -7.31 21.16
C THR A 398 11.25 -5.79 21.08
N ASN A 399 12.20 -5.19 20.36
CA ASN A 399 12.32 -3.74 20.18
C ASN A 399 11.09 -3.18 19.45
N ASN A 400 10.62 -3.86 18.40
CA ASN A 400 9.38 -3.48 17.71
C ASN A 400 8.18 -3.50 18.67
N GLY A 401 8.12 -4.46 19.60
CA GLY A 401 7.06 -4.52 20.62
C GLY A 401 7.07 -3.34 21.62
N ILE A 402 8.25 -2.77 21.88
CA ILE A 402 8.44 -1.65 22.81
C ILE A 402 8.26 -0.30 22.11
N ILE A 403 8.93 -0.11 20.96
CA ILE A 403 9.06 1.17 20.25
C ILE A 403 7.85 1.41 19.34
N ALA A 404 7.28 0.34 18.77
CA ALA A 404 6.17 0.40 17.85
C ALA A 404 5.05 -0.57 18.28
N PRO A 405 4.42 -0.37 19.46
CA PRO A 405 3.39 -1.28 19.94
C PRO A 405 2.29 -1.43 18.89
N HIS A 406 2.00 -2.68 18.52
CA HIS A 406 1.00 -3.00 17.48
C HIS A 406 -0.37 -2.38 17.76
N GLU A 407 -0.72 -2.18 19.03
CA GLU A 407 -1.94 -1.51 19.45
C GLU A 407 -1.95 -0.03 19.08
N GLN A 408 -0.84 0.69 19.26
CA GLN A 408 -0.75 2.10 18.87
C GLN A 408 -0.87 2.27 17.36
N TYR A 409 -0.27 1.37 16.59
CA TYR A 409 -0.42 1.33 15.13
C TYR A 409 -1.89 1.11 14.73
N LYS A 410 -2.58 0.15 15.35
CA LYS A 410 -4.00 -0.10 15.11
C LYS A 410 -4.89 1.08 15.52
N ASP A 411 -4.54 1.77 16.60
CA ASP A 411 -5.28 2.95 17.05
C ASP A 411 -5.10 4.12 16.08
N ALA A 412 -3.88 4.33 15.55
CA ALA A 412 -3.62 5.34 14.52
C ALA A 412 -4.42 5.04 13.24
N GLN A 413 -4.41 3.77 12.80
CA GLN A 413 -5.23 3.32 11.66
C GLN A 413 -6.73 3.52 11.94
N GLY A 414 -7.21 3.17 13.14
CA GLY A 414 -8.60 3.35 13.53
C GLY A 414 -9.03 4.82 13.52
N LYS A 415 -8.17 5.72 13.99
CA LYS A 415 -8.40 7.17 13.96
C LYS A 415 -8.45 7.70 12.53
N GLU A 416 -7.52 7.31 11.68
CA GLU A 416 -7.51 7.74 10.27
C GLU A 416 -8.71 7.18 9.51
N MET A 417 -9.03 5.90 9.69
CA MET A 417 -10.22 5.28 9.12
C MET A 417 -11.48 6.03 9.55
N THR A 418 -11.63 6.30 10.84
CA THR A 418 -12.77 7.06 11.38
C THR A 418 -12.85 8.45 10.77
N ARG A 419 -11.70 9.15 10.70
CA ARG A 419 -11.60 10.46 10.04
C ARG A 419 -12.10 10.35 8.61
N ARG A 420 -11.50 9.48 7.79
CA ARG A 420 -11.85 9.32 6.37
C ARG A 420 -13.29 8.87 6.13
N VAL A 421 -13.83 7.99 6.97
CA VAL A 421 -15.23 7.51 6.88
C VAL A 421 -16.22 8.62 7.20
N LEU A 422 -15.93 9.50 8.16
CA LEU A 422 -16.86 10.54 8.62
C LEU A 422 -16.62 11.91 7.98
N THR A 423 -15.41 12.21 7.51
CA THR A 423 -15.11 13.41 6.74
C THR A 423 -15.49 13.15 5.28
N SER A 424 -16.30 14.03 4.74
CA SER A 424 -16.67 13.98 3.34
C SER A 424 -15.86 15.02 2.57
N ASN A 425 -15.01 14.60 1.63
CA ASN A 425 -14.43 15.54 0.65
C ASN A 425 -15.54 16.24 -0.17
N LEU A 426 -16.77 15.73 -0.14
CA LEU A 426 -17.91 16.34 -0.82
C LEU A 426 -18.55 17.49 -0.02
N SER A 427 -18.48 17.54 1.32
CA SER A 427 -19.08 18.68 2.05
C SER A 427 -18.42 19.99 1.65
N ASP A 428 -17.12 19.97 1.43
CA ASP A 428 -16.34 21.15 1.08
C ASP A 428 -16.52 21.49 -0.40
N ALA A 429 -16.57 20.48 -1.28
CA ALA A 429 -16.85 20.67 -2.71
C ALA A 429 -18.27 21.23 -2.98
N PHE A 430 -19.29 20.80 -2.22
CA PHE A 430 -20.64 21.33 -2.33
C PHE A 430 -20.80 22.73 -1.71
N GLN A 431 -20.03 23.06 -0.65
CA GLN A 431 -20.01 24.42 -0.10
C GLN A 431 -19.38 25.43 -1.06
N VAL A 432 -18.34 25.04 -1.80
CA VAL A 432 -17.73 25.89 -2.83
C VAL A 432 -18.69 26.12 -4.00
N ALA A 433 -19.44 25.10 -4.43
CA ALA A 433 -20.42 25.23 -5.51
C ALA A 433 -21.62 26.14 -5.15
N ASP A 434 -22.04 26.17 -3.88
CA ASP A 434 -23.17 27.01 -3.41
C ASP A 434 -22.74 28.48 -3.15
N SER A 435 -21.45 28.73 -2.94
CA SER A 435 -20.89 30.07 -2.77
C SER A 435 -20.65 30.83 -4.08
N GLY A 436 -20.68 30.13 -5.23
CA GLY A 436 -20.53 30.72 -6.57
C GLY A 436 -21.81 31.24 -7.21
N ASN A 437 -22.96 31.14 -6.51
CA ASN A 437 -24.28 31.49 -7.05
C ASN A 437 -25.09 32.44 -6.14
N ARG A 438 -24.41 33.26 -5.33
CA ARG A 438 -25.04 34.34 -4.55
C ARG A 438 -24.53 35.71 -4.94
#